data_AF-A0A971S820-F1
#
_entry.id   AF-A0A971S820-F1
#
_cell.length_a   1.000
_cell.length_b   1.000
_cell.length_c   1.000
_cell.angle_alpha   90.00
_cell.angle_beta   90.00
_cell.angle_gamma   90.00
#
_symmetry.space_group_name_H-M   'P 1'
#
loop_
_entity.id
_entity.type
_entity.pdbx_description
1 polymer ?
#
loop_
_entity_poly.entity_id
_entity_poly.type
_entity_poly.pdbx_seq_one_letter_code
_entity_poly.pdbx_strand_id
1 'polypeptide(L)'
;DFKTFEFTRKYEKKLVETSYTRVNVSKGIVVTMDRLWIEVIEEDMRNIEIEPAYKALFTLLDREEYIGETINSVELCYYFNPEEQGILEDNTRAERGRAIPGWRIGFKSGSALIVDNY
;
A
#
# COMPACT_ATOMS: atom_id res chain seq x y z
N ASP A 1 -13.60 -10.12 22.53
CA ASP A 1 -13.65 -9.42 21.23
C ASP A 1 -12.48 -8.47 21.11
N PHE A 2 -11.48 -8.87 20.33
CA PHE A 2 -10.34 -8.05 19.92
C PHE A 2 -10.47 -7.84 18.41
N LYS A 3 -10.35 -6.60 17.94
CA LYS A 3 -10.46 -6.24 16.52
C LYS A 3 -9.35 -5.28 16.14
N THR A 4 -8.80 -5.45 14.95
CA THR A 4 -7.83 -4.54 14.35
C THR A 4 -8.50 -3.85 13.17
N PHE A 5 -8.36 -2.53 13.11
CA PHE A 5 -8.78 -1.71 11.98
C PHE A 5 -7.55 -1.06 11.37
N GLU A 6 -7.42 -1.12 10.05
CA GLU A 6 -6.33 -0.51 9.32
C GLU A 6 -6.89 0.44 8.27
N PHE A 7 -6.30 1.64 8.22
CA PHE A 7 -6.71 2.71 7.32
C PHE A 7 -5.50 3.18 6.51
N THR A 8 -5.60 3.15 5.19
CA THR A 8 -4.60 3.71 4.27
C THR A 8 -4.92 5.16 3.96
N ARG A 9 -3.90 6.02 3.85
CA ARG A 9 -4.10 7.41 3.43
C ARG A 9 -4.58 7.48 1.99
N LYS A 10 -5.45 8.46 1.72
CA LYS A 10 -5.77 8.91 0.36
C LYS A 10 -5.37 10.36 0.20
N TYR A 11 -4.77 10.68 -0.94
CA TYR A 11 -4.47 12.04 -1.38
C TYR A 11 -5.20 12.27 -2.71
N GLU A 12 -6.12 13.24 -2.75
CA GLU A 12 -6.97 13.49 -3.93
C GLU A 12 -7.62 12.23 -4.53
N LYS A 13 -8.13 11.33 -3.67
CA LYS A 13 -8.70 10.01 -4.01
C LYS A 13 -7.70 8.96 -4.49
N LYS A 14 -6.42 9.31 -4.70
CA LYS A 14 -5.33 8.37 -5.00
C LYS A 14 -4.89 7.70 -3.70
N LEU A 15 -4.73 6.37 -3.73
CA LEU A 15 -4.20 5.62 -2.59
C LEU A 15 -2.72 5.94 -2.41
N VAL A 16 -2.33 6.26 -1.18
CA VAL A 16 -0.93 6.45 -0.80
C VAL A 16 -0.53 5.25 0.06
N GLU A 17 0.01 4.23 -0.59
CA GLU A 17 0.40 2.96 0.04
C GLU A 17 1.67 3.10 0.88
N THR A 18 1.96 2.08 1.69
CA THR A 18 2.90 2.11 2.83
C THR A 18 2.44 2.95 4.01
N SER A 19 1.59 3.96 3.80
CA SER A 19 0.95 4.67 4.91
C SER A 19 -0.14 3.81 5.57
N TYR A 20 -0.20 3.85 6.90
CA TYR A 20 -1.28 3.21 7.64
C TYR A 20 -1.59 3.96 8.93
N THR A 21 -2.83 3.83 9.37
CA THR A 21 -3.23 3.99 10.76
C THR A 21 -3.85 2.69 11.21
N ARG A 22 -3.23 2.02 12.18
CA ARG A 22 -3.71 0.77 12.75
C ARG A 22 -4.23 1.02 14.15
N VAL A 23 -5.47 0.60 14.40
CA VAL A 23 -6.15 0.76 15.68
C VAL A 23 -6.59 -0.61 16.18
N ASN A 24 -6.13 -0.99 17.37
CA ASN A 24 -6.55 -2.23 18.04
C ASN A 24 -7.58 -1.91 19.11
N VAL A 25 -8.75 -2.54 19.00
CA VAL A 25 -9.91 -2.31 19.88
C VAL A 25 -10.24 -3.59 20.63
N SER A 26 -10.41 -3.47 21.95
CA SER A 26 -10.87 -4.56 22.82
C SER A 26 -12.05 -4.09 23.66
N LYS A 27 -13.15 -4.84 23.62
CA LYS A 27 -14.39 -4.50 24.37
C LYS A 27 -14.88 -3.06 24.13
N GLY A 28 -14.72 -2.57 22.90
CA GLY A 28 -15.12 -1.21 22.51
C GLY A 28 -14.14 -0.09 22.88
N ILE A 29 -12.98 -0.41 23.46
CA ILE A 29 -11.96 0.56 23.88
C ILE A 29 -10.73 0.41 22.98
N VAL A 30 -10.18 1.53 22.51
CA VAL A 30 -8.88 1.54 21.82
C VAL A 30 -7.79 1.17 22.82
N VAL A 31 -7.10 0.07 22.57
CA VAL A 31 -6.01 -0.43 23.43
C VAL A 31 -4.67 0.10 22.93
N THR A 32 -4.45 0.04 21.61
CA THR A 32 -3.25 0.58 20.97
C THR A 32 -3.59 1.23 19.64
N MET A 33 -2.77 2.19 19.25
CA MET A 33 -2.78 2.82 17.94
C MET A 33 -1.34 2.96 17.48
N ASP A 34 -1.10 2.61 16.22
CA ASP A 34 0.18 2.77 15.53
C ASP A 34 -0.06 3.43 14.18
N ARG A 35 0.89 4.23 13.71
CA ARG A 35 0.71 5.04 12.51
C ARG A 35 2.02 5.30 11.80
N LEU A 36 2.06 4.95 10.53
CA LEU A 36 3.02 5.47 9.56
C LEU A 36 2.27 6.43 8.62
N TRP A 37 2.59 7.73 8.72
CA TRP A 37 1.92 8.76 7.92
C TRP A 37 2.90 9.43 6.97
N ILE A 38 2.56 9.41 5.70
CA ILE A 38 3.32 10.07 4.63
C ILE A 38 2.59 11.35 4.32
N GLU A 39 3.26 12.50 4.32
CA GLU A 39 2.73 13.78 3.85
C GLU A 39 3.07 14.02 2.37
N VAL A 40 2.11 14.50 1.57
CA VAL A 40 2.35 14.79 0.15
C VAL A 40 2.73 16.26 0.07
N ILE A 41 3.98 16.52 -0.33
CA ILE A 41 4.55 17.87 -0.37
C ILE A 41 4.39 18.49 -1.77
N GLU A 42 4.51 17.68 -2.81
CA GLU A 42 4.46 18.11 -4.21
C GLU A 42 4.01 16.94 -5.10
N GLU A 43 3.27 17.25 -6.17
CA GLU A 43 2.98 16.29 -7.24
C GLU A 43 4.02 16.41 -8.36
N ASP A 44 4.51 15.27 -8.84
CA ASP A 44 5.37 15.23 -10.00
C ASP A 44 4.53 15.36 -11.28
N MET A 45 4.81 16.38 -12.10
CA MET A 45 4.06 16.68 -13.32
C MET A 45 4.41 15.75 -14.50
N ARG A 46 5.34 14.81 -14.32
CA ARG A 46 5.70 13.85 -15.35
C ARG A 46 4.59 12.82 -15.54
N ASN A 47 4.21 12.61 -16.79
CA ASN A 47 3.36 11.49 -17.16
C ASN A 47 4.19 10.21 -17.09
N ILE A 48 3.79 9.31 -16.22
CA ILE A 48 4.38 7.98 -16.07
C ILE A 48 3.38 6.99 -16.67
N GLU A 49 3.80 6.29 -17.71
CA GLU A 49 3.04 5.16 -18.23
C GLU A 49 3.33 3.95 -17.34
N ILE A 50 2.27 3.26 -16.92
CA ILE A 50 2.39 2.03 -16.16
C ILE A 50 1.72 0.91 -16.94
N GLU A 51 2.21 -0.30 -16.74
CA GLU A 51 1.59 -1.48 -17.33
C GLU A 51 0.11 -1.58 -16.91
N PRO A 52 -0.78 -2.09 -17.77
CA PRO A 52 -2.21 -2.14 -17.47
C PRO A 52 -2.48 -3.13 -16.33
N ALA A 53 -3.55 -2.87 -15.57
CA ALA A 53 -3.92 -3.63 -14.38
C ALA A 53 -3.95 -5.15 -14.56
N TYR A 54 -4.38 -5.65 -15.73
CA TYR A 54 -4.43 -7.09 -15.98
C TYR A 54 -3.04 -7.75 -16.01
N LYS A 55 -1.98 -7.03 -16.40
CA LYS A 55 -0.61 -7.57 -16.35
C LYS A 55 -0.13 -7.70 -14.91
N ALA A 56 -0.50 -6.78 -14.03
CA ALA A 56 -0.19 -6.88 -12.61
C ALA A 56 -0.76 -8.17 -11.99
N LEU A 57 -1.92 -8.63 -12.46
CA LEU A 57 -2.51 -9.88 -11.99
C LEU A 57 -1.67 -11.13 -12.32
N PHE A 58 -0.85 -11.10 -13.37
CA PHE A 58 0.02 -12.24 -13.68
C PHE A 58 1.09 -12.47 -12.61
N THR A 59 1.46 -11.45 -11.84
CA THR A 59 2.39 -11.62 -10.71
C THR A 59 1.84 -12.55 -9.63
N LEU A 60 0.52 -12.74 -9.55
CA LEU A 60 -0.11 -13.64 -8.60
C LEU A 60 0.18 -15.12 -8.92
N LEU A 61 0.56 -15.45 -10.15
CA LEU A 61 0.86 -16.83 -10.55
C LEU A 61 2.07 -17.39 -9.80
N ASP A 62 3.01 -16.53 -9.41
CA ASP A 62 4.24 -16.88 -8.72
C ASP A 62 4.18 -16.63 -7.20
N ARG A 63 2.99 -16.36 -6.66
CA ARG A 63 2.78 -15.95 -5.26
C ARG A 63 1.92 -16.96 -4.50
N GLU A 64 2.58 -17.98 -3.95
CA GLU A 64 1.91 -19.07 -3.21
C GLU A 64 1.07 -18.56 -2.03
N GLU A 65 1.46 -17.45 -1.41
CA GLU A 65 0.78 -16.84 -0.27
C GLU A 65 -0.63 -16.32 -0.60
N TYR A 66 -0.96 -16.12 -1.88
CA TYR A 66 -2.29 -15.67 -2.33
C TYR A 66 -3.11 -16.79 -2.99
N ILE A 67 -2.65 -18.05 -2.97
CA ILE A 67 -3.42 -19.18 -3.50
C ILE A 67 -4.72 -19.35 -2.70
N GLY A 68 -5.85 -19.37 -3.41
CA GLY A 68 -7.19 -19.52 -2.81
C GLY A 68 -7.80 -18.20 -2.32
N GLU A 69 -7.07 -17.09 -2.37
CA GLU A 69 -7.63 -15.78 -2.09
C GLU A 69 -8.59 -15.31 -3.19
N THR A 70 -9.59 -14.52 -2.79
CA THR A 70 -10.50 -13.87 -3.74
C THR A 70 -10.10 -12.42 -3.90
N ILE A 71 -9.73 -12.03 -5.12
CA ILE A 71 -9.50 -10.61 -5.46
C ILE A 71 -10.80 -9.84 -5.25
N ASN A 72 -10.71 -8.73 -4.52
CA ASN A 72 -11.80 -7.83 -4.20
C ASN A 72 -11.68 -6.48 -4.95
N SER A 73 -10.47 -5.97 -5.14
CA SER A 73 -10.22 -4.73 -5.89
C SER A 73 -8.85 -4.74 -6.59
N VAL A 74 -8.75 -3.99 -7.69
CA VAL A 74 -7.48 -3.66 -8.36
C VAL A 74 -7.51 -2.16 -8.63
N GLU A 75 -6.67 -1.41 -7.94
CA GLU A 75 -6.73 0.05 -7.89
C GLU A 75 -5.35 0.66 -8.17
N LEU A 76 -5.31 1.78 -8.88
CA LEU A 76 -4.10 2.58 -9.02
C LEU A 76 -3.72 3.16 -7.66
N CYS A 77 -2.45 3.01 -7.29
CA CYS A 77 -1.90 3.55 -6.06
C CYS A 77 -0.54 4.20 -6.30
N TYR A 78 -0.08 4.96 -5.31
CA TYR A 78 1.26 5.49 -5.23
C TYR A 78 1.87 4.96 -3.94
N TYR A 79 2.88 4.11 -4.04
CA TYR A 79 3.51 3.51 -2.87
C TYR A 79 4.90 4.11 -2.65
N PHE A 80 5.27 4.26 -1.39
CA PHE A 80 6.58 4.78 -1.01
C PHE A 80 7.27 3.74 -0.13
N ASN A 81 8.22 3.01 -0.70
CA ASN A 81 9.01 2.04 0.04
C ASN A 81 10.50 2.23 -0.26
N PRO A 82 11.19 3.12 0.47
CA PRO A 82 12.60 3.41 0.27
C PRO A 82 13.52 2.17 0.23
N GLU A 83 13.25 1.13 1.01
CA GLU A 83 14.00 -0.12 1.04
C GLU A 83 13.83 -0.92 -0.25
N GLU A 84 12.59 -1.19 -0.66
CA GLU A 84 12.31 -1.88 -1.93
C GLU A 84 12.79 -1.06 -3.14
N GLN A 85 12.83 0.26 -3.01
CA GLN A 85 13.31 1.20 -4.02
C GLN A 85 14.84 1.40 -3.98
N GLY A 86 15.55 0.72 -3.07
CA GLY A 86 17.01 0.78 -2.95
C GLY A 86 17.57 2.14 -2.50
N ILE A 87 16.74 2.99 -1.90
CA ILE A 87 17.09 4.35 -1.45
C ILE A 87 17.78 4.30 -0.07
N LEU A 88 17.35 3.41 0.82
CA LEU A 88 17.94 3.23 2.17
C LEU A 88 17.89 1.76 2.61
N GLU A 89 18.80 1.35 3.51
CA GLU A 89 18.73 0.05 4.21
C GLU A 89 17.64 0.01 5.30
N ASP A 90 17.15 1.17 5.75
CA ASP A 90 16.12 1.30 6.78
C ASP A 90 15.15 2.44 6.43
N ASN A 91 13.90 2.07 6.15
CA ASN A 91 12.79 2.95 5.78
C ASN A 91 12.47 4.00 6.84
N THR A 92 12.78 3.75 8.11
CA THR A 92 12.50 4.69 9.21
C THR A 92 13.41 5.91 9.20
N ARG A 93 14.48 5.89 8.39
CA ARG A 93 15.46 6.98 8.25
C ARG A 93 15.18 7.87 7.03
N ALA A 94 14.27 7.46 6.14
CA ALA A 94 13.86 8.27 4.99
C ALA A 94 12.86 9.34 5.45
N GLU A 95 13.35 10.57 5.62
CA GLU A 95 12.48 11.71 5.92
C GLU A 95 11.66 12.16 4.70
N ARG A 96 12.13 11.86 3.48
CA ARG A 96 11.49 12.23 2.21
C ARG A 96 11.89 11.27 1.09
N GLY A 97 11.03 11.16 0.08
CA GLY A 97 11.37 10.55 -1.20
C GLY A 97 10.20 10.59 -2.16
N ARG A 98 10.29 9.83 -3.25
CA ARG A 98 9.30 9.81 -4.33
C ARG A 98 8.45 8.55 -4.22
N ALA A 99 7.14 8.72 -4.13
CA ALA A 99 6.21 7.61 -4.31
C ALA A 99 6.19 7.20 -5.79
N ILE A 100 6.11 5.90 -6.05
CA ILE A 100 6.08 5.31 -7.39
C ILE A 100 4.66 4.81 -7.66
N PRO A 101 4.10 5.04 -8.86
CA PRO A 101 2.79 4.50 -9.20
C PRO A 101 2.84 2.97 -9.32
N GLY A 102 1.77 2.31 -8.91
CA GLY A 102 1.62 0.86 -9.01
C GLY A 102 0.17 0.41 -8.90
N TRP A 103 -0.04 -0.89 -8.97
CA TRP A 103 -1.35 -1.51 -8.79
C TRP A 103 -1.46 -2.13 -7.41
N ARG A 104 -2.46 -1.70 -6.65
CA ARG A 104 -2.86 -2.36 -5.41
C ARG A 104 -3.92 -3.41 -5.73
N ILE A 105 -3.60 -4.67 -5.47
CA ILE A 105 -4.52 -5.81 -5.56
C ILE A 105 -5.01 -6.11 -4.16
N GLY A 106 -6.27 -5.78 -3.85
CA GLY A 106 -6.89 -6.07 -2.56
C GLY A 106 -7.64 -7.40 -2.56
N PHE A 107 -7.53 -8.16 -1.46
CA PHE A 107 -8.17 -9.47 -1.30
C PHE A 107 -9.31 -9.43 -0.29
N LYS A 108 -10.24 -10.39 -0.37
CA LYS A 108 -11.39 -10.48 0.55
C LYS A 108 -10.99 -10.78 2.00
N SER A 109 -9.85 -11.41 2.23
CA SER A 109 -9.31 -11.59 3.59
C SER A 109 -8.88 -10.28 4.25
N GLY A 110 -8.74 -9.20 3.46
CA GLY A 110 -8.30 -7.88 3.92
C GLY A 110 -6.82 -7.59 3.64
N SER A 111 -6.05 -8.58 3.19
CA SER A 111 -4.68 -8.36 2.71
C SER A 111 -4.66 -7.61 1.38
N ALA A 112 -3.48 -7.10 1.01
CA ALA A 112 -3.25 -6.50 -0.29
C ALA A 112 -1.82 -6.75 -0.76
N LEU A 113 -1.66 -6.84 -2.08
CA LEU A 113 -0.38 -6.87 -2.77
C LEU A 113 -0.22 -5.57 -3.55
N ILE A 114 0.97 -4.97 -3.49
CA ILE A 114 1.35 -3.85 -4.36
C ILE A 114 2.24 -4.41 -5.45
N VAL A 115 1.95 -4.06 -6.69
CA VAL A 115 2.72 -4.45 -7.87
C VAL A 115 3.15 -3.20 -8.61
N ASP A 116 4.46 -2.98 -8.65
CA ASP A 116 5.12 -1.88 -9.32
C ASP A 116 5.80 -2.37 -10.60
N ASN A 117 5.04 -2.39 -11.68
CA ASN A 117 5.60 -2.72 -12.99
C ASN A 117 5.82 -1.43 -13.77
N TYR A 118 6.99 -0.82 -13.54
CA TYR A 118 7.56 0.29 -14.33
C TYR A 118 8.73 -0.20 -15.19
#